data_AF-A0A081CNT7-F1
#
_entry.id   AF-A0A081CNT7-F1
#
_cell.length_a   1.000
_cell.length_b   1.000
_cell.length_c   1.000
_cell.angle_alpha   90.00
_cell.angle_beta   90.00
_cell.angle_gamma   90.00
#
_symmetry.space_group_name_H-M   'P 1'
#
loop_
_entity.id
_entity.type
_entity.pdbx_description
1 polymer ?
#
loop_
_entity_poly.entity_id
_entity_poly.type
_entity_poly.pdbx_seq_one_letter_code
_entity_poly.pdbx_strand_id
1 'polypeptide(L)'
;MAKGTSAIDPSNYASLGLTHVQYDASDPLAKILALVTLSPIFLLCSYVTIILLRRELTFINALIGQLACEGFNWALKRLFKQPRPTNHLGGGYGMPSSHSQFLGFFAAFFLAHFYLNRPPSLRPRTLINSMRRFEHHLAMLLIAAISILTCYSRHHLHYHTPLQIIVGLSIGLTFGAAYYYFTEHLPRKPLRLPAPLAVSESSSPLAIRANRLLQPISTSRASATANATARHRKPRRRSSTLSDILLPELHPSPPIRQILLDHPIAIAFRIRDSWAVWTDGGIEGEYGAWRREWEARRASVPTSSSSSAAHHDQNDVGRLQRHYVLMKLALDEADKSPPTDTAFCVGCVLSVTSDDSAPASSHVLATGFSRELPGNTHAEQCALDKLVADFAPTQSSKGTTRIPTLDLDLYTTMEPCSERLSGNLPCVQRIIEFNQKRAAFTLPRDMLPPALQDEVSNAKGQVRLRIRRVFQGVAEPDDFVQCQSQTILRDNDIQVFTVRNPQNDGGQLEKDCLRIARKGHAPKN
;
A
#
# COMPACT_ATOMS: atom_id res chain seq x y z
N MET A 1 -45.77 -10.54 -66.77
CA MET A 1 -45.98 -10.01 -65.40
C MET A 1 -45.89 -11.19 -64.44
N ALA A 2 -45.05 -11.30 -63.41
CA ALA A 2 -43.93 -10.50 -62.92
C ALA A 2 -43.00 -11.48 -62.18
N LYS A 3 -41.68 -11.30 -62.33
CA LYS A 3 -40.65 -11.83 -61.43
C LYS A 3 -40.75 -11.12 -60.07
N GLY A 4 -40.56 -11.85 -58.98
CA GLY A 4 -40.16 -11.34 -57.66
C GLY A 4 -39.65 -12.52 -56.84
N THR A 5 -38.37 -12.91 -56.86
CA THR A 5 -37.19 -12.33 -56.16
C THR A 5 -37.42 -12.02 -54.69
N SER A 6 -37.07 -12.96 -53.81
CA SER A 6 -36.13 -12.83 -52.67
C SER A 6 -36.15 -14.16 -51.90
N ALA A 7 -35.21 -15.07 -52.16
CA ALA A 7 -34.01 -15.29 -51.34
C ALA A 7 -34.40 -15.68 -49.90
N ILE A 8 -34.35 -16.98 -49.55
CA ILE A 8 -33.22 -17.59 -48.83
C ILE A 8 -33.34 -19.13 -48.99
N ASP A 9 -32.44 -19.75 -49.74
CA ASP A 9 -32.23 -21.22 -49.76
C ASP A 9 -31.40 -21.63 -48.53
N PRO A 10 -31.91 -22.42 -47.57
CA PRO A 10 -31.21 -22.76 -46.33
C PRO A 10 -29.93 -23.56 -46.53
N SER A 11 -29.66 -24.08 -47.74
CA SER A 11 -28.38 -24.73 -48.07
C SER A 11 -27.23 -23.74 -48.26
N ASN A 12 -27.51 -22.44 -48.37
CA ASN A 12 -26.52 -21.37 -48.60
C ASN A 12 -26.31 -20.42 -47.41
N TYR A 13 -26.85 -20.74 -46.21
CA TYR A 13 -26.65 -19.92 -45.00
C TYR A 13 -25.90 -20.69 -43.92
N ALA A 14 -24.67 -20.25 -43.64
CA ALA A 14 -23.94 -20.66 -42.45
C ALA A 14 -24.53 -19.92 -41.24
N SER A 15 -25.06 -20.64 -40.27
CA SER A 15 -25.40 -20.04 -38.98
C SER A 15 -24.10 -19.64 -38.27
N LEU A 16 -24.01 -18.37 -37.89
CA LEU A 16 -23.07 -17.91 -36.87
C LEU A 16 -23.81 -18.10 -35.53
N GLY A 17 -24.08 -19.30 -35.00
CA GLY A 17 -23.26 -20.51 -34.94
C GLY A 17 -22.63 -20.71 -33.55
N LEU A 18 -22.70 -19.71 -32.66
CA LEU A 18 -21.89 -19.76 -31.44
C LEU A 18 -22.55 -20.46 -30.24
N THR A 19 -23.88 -20.49 -30.13
CA THR A 19 -24.54 -21.01 -28.91
C THR A 19 -25.90 -21.68 -29.13
N HIS A 20 -26.13 -22.38 -30.25
CA HIS A 20 -27.42 -23.06 -30.51
C HIS A 20 -27.65 -24.25 -29.57
N VAL A 21 -27.99 -23.98 -28.31
CA VAL A 21 -28.34 -24.96 -27.28
C VAL A 21 -29.81 -25.29 -27.44
N GLN A 22 -30.10 -26.52 -27.86
CA GLN A 22 -31.44 -27.08 -27.89
C GLN A 22 -31.83 -27.55 -26.49
N TYR A 23 -33.05 -27.23 -26.07
CA TYR A 23 -33.66 -27.64 -24.81
C TYR A 23 -35.18 -27.74 -24.99
N ASP A 24 -35.84 -28.50 -24.12
CA ASP A 24 -37.30 -28.60 -24.12
C ASP A 24 -37.92 -27.36 -23.47
N ALA A 25 -38.73 -26.60 -24.22
CA ALA A 25 -39.38 -25.39 -23.72
C ALA A 25 -40.47 -25.67 -22.68
N SER A 26 -40.95 -26.91 -22.58
CA SER A 26 -41.94 -27.32 -21.58
C SER A 26 -41.34 -27.61 -20.20
N ASP A 27 -40.01 -27.80 -20.11
CA ASP A 27 -39.28 -27.97 -18.86
C ASP A 27 -38.62 -26.65 -18.40
N PRO A 28 -39.11 -25.98 -17.34
CA PRO A 28 -38.53 -24.75 -16.82
C PRO A 28 -37.07 -24.90 -16.36
N LEU A 29 -36.69 -26.09 -15.86
CA LEU A 29 -35.33 -26.37 -15.41
C LEU A 29 -34.38 -26.48 -16.60
N ALA A 30 -34.83 -27.08 -17.71
CA ALA A 30 -34.04 -27.20 -18.93
C ALA A 30 -33.61 -25.83 -19.48
N LYS A 31 -34.45 -24.81 -19.37
CA LYS A 31 -34.10 -23.43 -19.76
C LYS A 31 -32.91 -22.88 -18.95
N ILE A 32 -32.91 -23.07 -17.64
CA ILE A 32 -31.81 -22.60 -16.77
C ILE A 32 -30.55 -23.42 -17.05
N LEU A 33 -30.67 -24.73 -17.18
CA LEU A 33 -29.54 -25.62 -17.46
C LEU A 33 -28.94 -25.40 -18.86
N ALA A 34 -29.74 -24.96 -19.83
CA ALA A 34 -29.26 -24.55 -21.15
C ALA A 34 -28.33 -23.34 -21.05
N LEU A 35 -28.66 -22.35 -20.20
CA LEU A 35 -27.77 -21.22 -19.91
C LEU A 35 -26.48 -21.69 -19.21
N VAL A 36 -26.58 -22.63 -18.27
CA VAL A 36 -25.40 -23.21 -17.60
C VAL A 36 -24.48 -23.91 -18.59
N THR A 37 -25.01 -24.57 -19.63
CA THR A 37 -24.21 -25.20 -20.69
C THR A 37 -23.31 -24.19 -21.42
N LEU A 38 -23.63 -22.89 -21.41
CA LEU A 38 -22.79 -21.84 -22.00
C LEU A 38 -21.60 -21.43 -21.12
N SER A 39 -21.47 -22.00 -19.91
CA SER A 39 -20.40 -21.67 -18.97
C SER A 39 -18.99 -21.74 -19.58
N PRO A 40 -18.60 -22.69 -20.46
CA PRO A 40 -17.24 -22.69 -21.03
C PRO A 40 -16.94 -21.43 -21.86
N ILE A 41 -17.93 -20.93 -22.60
CA ILE A 41 -17.78 -19.73 -23.43
C ILE A 41 -17.63 -18.51 -22.52
N PHE A 42 -18.49 -18.37 -21.51
CA PHE A 42 -18.39 -17.29 -20.54
C PHE A 42 -17.09 -17.34 -19.73
N LEU A 43 -16.61 -18.53 -19.38
CA LEU A 43 -15.32 -18.71 -18.72
C LEU A 43 -14.16 -18.32 -19.64
N LEU A 44 -14.22 -18.64 -20.94
CA LEU A 44 -13.20 -18.21 -21.90
C LEU A 44 -13.17 -16.68 -22.05
N CYS A 45 -14.33 -16.04 -22.16
CA CYS A 45 -14.44 -14.58 -22.15
C CYS A 45 -13.91 -13.98 -20.83
N SER A 46 -14.18 -14.64 -19.71
CA SER A 46 -13.69 -14.23 -18.38
C SER A 46 -12.16 -14.34 -18.28
N TYR A 47 -11.56 -15.42 -18.80
CA TYR A 47 -10.11 -15.58 -18.90
C TYR A 47 -9.48 -14.41 -19.66
N VAL A 48 -9.96 -14.12 -20.87
CA VAL A 48 -9.43 -13.03 -21.69
C VAL A 48 -9.56 -11.70 -20.98
N THR A 49 -10.73 -11.43 -20.38
CA THR A 49 -10.99 -10.20 -19.62
C THR A 49 -10.03 -10.04 -18.44
N ILE A 50 -9.85 -11.09 -17.63
CA ILE A 50 -8.93 -11.07 -16.48
C ILE A 50 -7.49 -10.90 -16.95
N ILE A 51 -7.08 -11.58 -18.02
CA ILE A 51 -5.73 -11.46 -18.58
C ILE A 51 -5.45 -10.03 -19.04
N LEU A 52 -6.39 -9.39 -19.73
CA LEU A 52 -6.21 -8.01 -20.21
C LEU A 52 -6.12 -6.99 -19.05
N LEU A 53 -6.93 -7.19 -18.00
CA LEU A 53 -6.99 -6.29 -16.85
C LEU A 53 -5.83 -6.48 -15.87
N ARG A 54 -5.53 -7.73 -15.51
CA ARG A 54 -4.58 -8.07 -14.45
C ARG A 54 -3.19 -8.43 -14.98
N ARG A 55 -3.10 -8.89 -16.24
CA ARG A 55 -1.85 -9.28 -16.93
C ARG A 55 -0.98 -10.25 -16.13
N GLU A 56 -1.67 -11.14 -15.42
CA GLU A 56 -1.07 -12.12 -14.51
C GLU A 56 -0.66 -13.40 -15.26
N LEU A 57 0.59 -13.81 -15.06
CA LEU A 57 1.16 -14.99 -15.69
C LEU A 57 0.36 -16.27 -15.37
N THR A 58 -0.15 -16.41 -14.15
CA THR A 58 -0.96 -17.56 -13.73
C THR A 58 -2.20 -17.76 -14.61
N PHE A 59 -2.92 -16.69 -14.93
CA PHE A 59 -4.15 -16.78 -15.74
C PHE A 59 -3.84 -17.01 -17.23
N ILE A 60 -2.75 -16.42 -17.73
CA ILE A 60 -2.25 -16.70 -19.08
C ILE A 60 -1.88 -18.18 -19.22
N ASN A 61 -1.13 -18.71 -18.24
CA ASN A 61 -0.75 -20.12 -18.22
C ASN A 61 -1.97 -21.06 -18.09
N ALA A 62 -2.95 -20.70 -17.24
CA ALA A 62 -4.21 -21.44 -17.12
C ALA A 62 -4.97 -21.50 -18.45
N LEU A 63 -5.06 -20.39 -19.18
CA LEU A 63 -5.71 -20.34 -20.50
C LEU A 63 -4.98 -21.23 -21.52
N ILE A 64 -3.65 -21.20 -21.56
CA ILE A 64 -2.85 -22.08 -22.42
C ILE A 64 -3.15 -23.56 -22.10
N GLY A 65 -3.14 -23.92 -20.82
CA GLY A 65 -3.48 -25.28 -20.38
C GLY A 65 -4.92 -25.68 -20.70
N GLN A 66 -5.88 -24.74 -20.59
CA GLN A 66 -7.29 -24.96 -20.94
C GLN A 66 -7.45 -25.27 -22.44
N LEU A 67 -6.79 -24.48 -23.30
CA LEU A 67 -6.81 -24.70 -24.75
C LEU A 67 -6.10 -26.00 -25.14
N ALA A 68 -5.00 -26.35 -24.47
CA ALA A 68 -4.32 -27.63 -24.64
C ALA A 68 -5.22 -28.81 -24.24
N CYS A 69 -5.97 -28.68 -23.15
CA CYS A 69 -6.92 -29.69 -22.70
C CYS A 69 -8.09 -29.86 -23.68
N GLU A 70 -8.58 -28.77 -24.29
CA GLU A 70 -9.60 -28.84 -25.35
C GLU A 70 -9.05 -29.51 -26.61
N GLY A 71 -7.81 -29.18 -27.01
CA GLY A 71 -7.12 -29.87 -28.10
C GLY A 71 -6.95 -31.38 -27.83
N PHE A 72 -6.64 -31.75 -26.59
CA PHE A 72 -6.57 -33.14 -26.17
C PHE A 72 -7.95 -33.83 -26.23
N ASN A 73 -9.02 -33.17 -25.78
CA ASN A 73 -10.39 -33.67 -25.92
C ASN A 73 -10.76 -33.93 -27.39
N TRP A 74 -10.44 -32.99 -28.28
CA TRP A 74 -10.64 -33.08 -29.72
C TRP A 74 -9.92 -34.27 -30.35
N ALA A 75 -8.71 -34.60 -29.86
CA ALA A 75 -7.94 -35.76 -30.29
C ALA A 75 -8.58 -37.07 -29.79
N LEU A 76 -8.95 -37.12 -28.49
CA LEU A 76 -9.60 -38.29 -27.90
C LEU A 76 -10.94 -38.62 -28.55
N LYS A 77 -11.73 -37.60 -28.92
CA LYS A 77 -12.98 -37.79 -29.67
C LYS A 77 -12.76 -38.49 -31.00
N ARG A 78 -11.65 -38.19 -31.69
CA ARG A 78 -11.26 -38.87 -32.94
C ARG A 78 -10.73 -40.28 -32.72
N LEU A 79 -10.20 -40.57 -31.54
CA LEU A 79 -9.72 -41.89 -31.17
C LEU A 79 -10.88 -42.83 -30.81
N PHE A 80 -11.78 -42.40 -29.90
CA PHE A 80 -12.87 -43.25 -29.40
C PHE A 80 -14.07 -43.33 -30.33
N LYS A 81 -14.40 -42.24 -31.04
CA LYS A 81 -15.51 -42.15 -31.99
C LYS A 81 -16.87 -42.61 -31.47
N GLN A 82 -17.10 -42.63 -30.15
CA GLN A 82 -18.38 -43.05 -29.57
C GLN A 82 -19.47 -42.02 -29.89
N PRO A 83 -20.68 -42.44 -30.31
CA PRO A 83 -21.78 -41.51 -30.61
C PRO A 83 -22.36 -40.85 -29.35
N ARG A 84 -23.11 -39.78 -29.55
CA ARG A 84 -23.94 -39.15 -28.50
C ARG A 84 -25.19 -39.99 -28.23
N PRO A 85 -25.85 -39.84 -27.06
CA PRO A 85 -27.09 -40.56 -26.76
C PRO A 85 -28.27 -40.21 -27.66
N THR A 86 -28.26 -39.04 -28.32
CA THR A 86 -29.34 -38.53 -29.15
C THR A 86 -28.84 -38.15 -30.54
N ASN A 87 -29.59 -38.52 -31.58
CA ASN A 87 -29.20 -38.33 -32.99
C ASN A 87 -29.56 -36.94 -33.54
N HIS A 88 -30.44 -36.19 -32.88
CA HIS A 88 -30.92 -34.88 -33.35
C HIS A 88 -29.99 -33.69 -32.97
N LEU A 89 -29.02 -33.91 -32.07
CA LEU A 89 -28.09 -32.88 -31.58
C LEU A 89 -26.85 -32.67 -32.49
N GLY A 90 -26.87 -33.17 -33.72
CA GLY A 90 -25.81 -33.01 -34.73
C GLY A 90 -24.75 -34.14 -34.78
N GLY A 91 -23.96 -34.17 -35.86
CA GLY A 91 -23.07 -35.29 -36.24
C GLY A 91 -21.67 -35.31 -35.61
N GLY A 92 -21.54 -35.21 -34.28
CA GLY A 92 -20.24 -35.20 -33.59
C GLY A 92 -20.07 -36.26 -32.50
N TYR A 93 -18.84 -36.75 -32.28
CA TYR A 93 -18.54 -37.76 -31.26
C TYR A 93 -18.82 -37.28 -29.83
N GLY A 94 -19.46 -38.15 -29.04
CA GLY A 94 -19.89 -37.88 -27.66
C GLY A 94 -18.81 -38.10 -26.60
N MET A 95 -17.84 -38.98 -26.86
CA MET A 95 -16.84 -39.41 -25.86
C MET A 95 -15.44 -38.84 -26.11
N PRO A 96 -14.78 -38.25 -25.10
CA PRO A 96 -15.33 -37.80 -23.82
C PRO A 96 -16.20 -36.53 -23.98
N SER A 97 -17.02 -36.22 -22.97
CA SER A 97 -17.77 -34.95 -22.92
C SER A 97 -16.81 -33.76 -22.86
N SER A 98 -16.88 -32.84 -23.84
CA SER A 98 -15.99 -31.66 -23.89
C SER A 98 -16.26 -30.69 -22.75
N HIS A 99 -17.53 -30.43 -22.43
CA HIS A 99 -17.90 -29.52 -21.34
C HIS A 99 -17.44 -30.05 -19.99
N SER A 100 -17.62 -31.35 -19.75
CA SER A 100 -17.20 -31.99 -18.49
C SER A 100 -15.67 -32.00 -18.35
N GLN A 101 -14.93 -32.24 -19.45
CA GLN A 101 -13.47 -32.17 -19.46
C GLN A 101 -12.96 -30.74 -19.28
N PHE A 102 -13.57 -29.76 -19.94
CA PHE A 102 -13.23 -28.34 -19.80
C PHE A 102 -13.38 -27.88 -18.35
N LEU A 103 -14.54 -28.15 -17.73
CA LEU A 103 -14.80 -27.77 -16.35
C LEU A 103 -13.95 -28.60 -15.37
N GLY A 104 -13.63 -29.85 -15.69
CA GLY A 104 -12.70 -30.66 -14.91
C GLY A 104 -11.31 -30.04 -14.84
N PHE A 105 -10.76 -29.58 -15.97
CA PHE A 105 -9.48 -28.86 -15.99
C PHE A 105 -9.57 -27.57 -15.19
N PHE A 106 -10.58 -26.74 -15.46
CA PHE A 106 -10.80 -25.46 -14.81
C PHE A 106 -10.86 -25.61 -13.29
N ALA A 107 -11.65 -26.58 -12.82
CA ALA A 107 -11.78 -26.90 -11.41
C ALA A 107 -10.46 -27.38 -10.81
N ALA A 108 -9.79 -28.36 -11.42
CA ALA A 108 -8.54 -28.89 -10.86
C ALA A 108 -7.45 -27.81 -10.77
N PHE A 109 -7.29 -26.99 -11.80
CA PHE A 109 -6.28 -25.94 -11.83
C PHE A 109 -6.55 -24.88 -10.74
N PHE A 110 -7.75 -24.28 -10.72
CA PHE A 110 -8.03 -23.19 -9.80
C PHE A 110 -8.30 -23.64 -8.37
N LEU A 111 -8.92 -24.80 -8.14
CA LEU A 111 -9.06 -25.33 -6.78
C LEU A 111 -7.68 -25.65 -6.20
N ALA A 112 -6.76 -26.24 -6.96
CA ALA A 112 -5.39 -26.44 -6.50
C ALA A 112 -4.69 -25.10 -6.22
N HIS A 113 -4.87 -24.11 -7.09
CA HIS A 113 -4.30 -22.77 -6.92
C HIS A 113 -4.78 -22.09 -5.63
N PHE A 114 -6.09 -22.00 -5.43
CA PHE A 114 -6.66 -21.36 -4.23
C PHE A 114 -6.43 -22.19 -2.96
N TYR A 115 -6.32 -23.52 -3.06
CA TYR A 115 -6.02 -24.37 -1.91
C TYR A 115 -4.58 -24.21 -1.42
N LEU A 116 -3.62 -24.15 -2.34
CA LEU A 116 -2.20 -24.05 -1.99
C LEU A 116 -1.77 -22.64 -1.63
N ASN A 117 -2.44 -21.62 -2.16
CA ASN A 117 -2.16 -20.20 -1.88
C ASN A 117 -3.19 -19.60 -0.91
N ARG A 118 -3.62 -20.38 0.08
CA ARG A 118 -4.61 -19.90 1.07
C ARG A 118 -4.04 -18.75 1.89
N PRO A 119 -4.87 -17.72 2.21
CA PRO A 119 -4.46 -16.65 3.10
C PRO A 119 -4.04 -17.23 4.46
N PRO A 120 -2.85 -16.88 5.00
CA PRO A 120 -2.38 -17.42 6.25
C PRO A 120 -3.32 -17.12 7.42
N SER A 121 -3.29 -18.01 8.42
CA SER A 121 -4.10 -17.84 9.63
C SER A 121 -3.51 -16.80 10.58
N LEU A 122 -3.39 -15.55 10.14
CA LEU A 122 -2.79 -14.48 10.96
C LEU A 122 -3.66 -14.19 12.19
N ARG A 123 -3.01 -14.08 13.35
CA ARG A 123 -3.60 -13.60 14.60
C ARG A 123 -2.96 -12.23 14.93
N PRO A 124 -3.74 -11.21 15.32
CA PRO A 124 -5.19 -11.23 15.60
C PRO A 124 -6.07 -11.31 14.34
N ARG A 125 -7.31 -11.78 14.51
CA ARG A 125 -8.31 -11.86 13.43
C ARG A 125 -8.82 -10.46 13.11
N THR A 126 -8.37 -9.87 12.01
CA THR A 126 -8.94 -8.62 11.47
C THR A 126 -10.12 -8.94 10.54
N LEU A 127 -11.06 -8.00 10.39
CA LEU A 127 -12.22 -8.14 9.49
C LEU A 127 -11.76 -8.43 8.05
N ILE A 128 -10.74 -7.71 7.58
CA ILE A 128 -10.16 -7.85 6.23
C ILE A 128 -9.65 -9.28 6.01
N ASN A 129 -8.86 -9.83 6.94
CA ASN A 129 -8.36 -11.21 6.85
C ASN A 129 -9.49 -12.25 6.87
N SER A 130 -10.59 -11.97 7.57
CA SER A 130 -11.77 -12.84 7.60
C SER A 130 -12.54 -12.81 6.27
N MET A 131 -12.80 -11.61 5.73
CA MET A 131 -13.45 -11.42 4.43
C MET A 131 -12.65 -12.08 3.31
N ARG A 132 -11.32 -11.91 3.29
CA ARG A 132 -10.46 -12.55 2.29
C ARG A 132 -10.55 -14.07 2.30
N ARG A 133 -10.60 -14.69 3.49
CA ARG A 133 -10.82 -16.14 3.59
C ARG A 133 -12.20 -16.50 3.09
N PHE A 134 -13.22 -15.74 3.46
CA PHE A 134 -14.58 -15.97 2.97
C PHE A 134 -14.63 -15.91 1.44
N GLU A 135 -14.03 -14.90 0.81
CA GLU A 135 -13.93 -14.78 -0.64
C GLU A 135 -13.22 -15.97 -1.30
N HIS A 136 -12.09 -16.42 -0.73
CA HIS A 136 -11.39 -17.62 -1.23
C HIS A 136 -12.27 -18.87 -1.12
N HIS A 137 -12.96 -19.04 0.01
CA HIS A 137 -13.87 -20.18 0.20
C HIS A 137 -15.06 -20.11 -0.75
N LEU A 138 -15.66 -18.93 -0.91
CA LEU A 138 -16.76 -18.68 -1.84
C LEU A 138 -16.33 -18.96 -3.28
N ALA A 139 -15.16 -18.48 -3.71
CA ALA A 139 -14.62 -18.76 -5.04
C ALA A 139 -14.43 -20.27 -5.28
N MET A 140 -13.82 -20.99 -4.33
CA MET A 140 -13.69 -22.45 -4.43
C MET A 140 -15.06 -23.14 -4.52
N LEU A 141 -16.04 -22.69 -3.72
CA LEU A 141 -17.41 -23.22 -3.74
C LEU A 141 -18.09 -22.98 -5.09
N LEU A 142 -17.97 -21.77 -5.64
CA LEU A 142 -18.56 -21.39 -6.94
C LEU A 142 -17.91 -22.17 -8.09
N ILE A 143 -16.59 -22.37 -8.07
CA ILE A 143 -15.87 -23.19 -9.06
C ILE A 143 -16.36 -24.65 -9.02
N ALA A 144 -16.50 -25.23 -7.83
CA ALA A 144 -17.04 -26.57 -7.68
C ALA A 144 -18.50 -26.64 -8.16
N ALA A 145 -19.33 -25.67 -7.75
CA ALA A 145 -20.74 -25.61 -8.09
C ALA A 145 -20.97 -25.48 -9.60
N ILE A 146 -20.28 -24.56 -10.30
CA ILE A 146 -20.44 -24.40 -11.75
C ILE A 146 -19.97 -25.64 -12.52
N SER A 147 -18.95 -26.33 -12.03
CA SER A 147 -18.43 -27.55 -12.64
C SER A 147 -19.43 -28.71 -12.52
N ILE A 148 -20.01 -28.88 -11.32
CA ILE A 148 -21.06 -29.88 -11.06
C ILE A 148 -22.32 -29.56 -11.88
N LEU A 149 -22.78 -28.30 -11.83
CA LEU A 149 -24.00 -27.89 -12.54
C LEU A 149 -23.86 -28.00 -14.05
N THR A 150 -22.65 -27.73 -14.59
CA THR A 150 -22.38 -27.96 -16.01
C THR A 150 -22.40 -29.44 -16.36
N CYS A 151 -21.82 -30.32 -15.53
CA CYS A 151 -21.92 -31.77 -15.76
C CYS A 151 -23.38 -32.25 -15.70
N TYR A 152 -24.13 -31.77 -14.70
CA TYR A 152 -25.55 -32.08 -14.56
C TYR A 152 -26.37 -31.59 -15.76
N SER A 153 -26.11 -30.39 -16.28
CA SER A 153 -26.81 -29.88 -17.46
C SER A 153 -26.60 -30.76 -18.69
N ARG A 154 -25.39 -31.33 -18.88
CA ARG A 154 -25.12 -32.26 -19.99
C ARG A 154 -25.90 -33.57 -19.88
N HIS A 155 -26.18 -34.01 -18.65
CA HIS A 155 -26.98 -35.20 -18.38
C HIS A 155 -28.47 -34.90 -18.57
N HIS A 156 -28.99 -33.87 -17.90
CA HIS A 156 -30.42 -33.50 -17.89
C HIS A 156 -30.93 -33.11 -19.27
N LEU A 157 -30.12 -32.38 -20.05
CA LEU A 157 -30.47 -31.99 -21.42
C LEU A 157 -30.20 -33.11 -22.45
N HIS A 158 -29.87 -34.32 -22.01
CA HIS A 158 -29.62 -35.49 -22.85
C HIS A 158 -28.54 -35.30 -23.94
N TYR A 159 -27.52 -34.47 -23.68
CA TYR A 159 -26.40 -34.30 -24.61
C TYR A 159 -25.34 -35.39 -24.47
N HIS A 160 -25.16 -35.94 -23.27
CA HIS A 160 -24.16 -36.96 -22.97
C HIS A 160 -24.67 -37.99 -21.96
N THR A 161 -24.15 -39.22 -22.07
CA THR A 161 -24.39 -40.26 -21.06
C THR A 161 -23.59 -39.99 -19.79
N PRO A 162 -24.01 -40.55 -18.62
CA PRO A 162 -23.23 -40.44 -17.38
C PRO A 162 -21.78 -40.88 -17.55
N LEU A 163 -21.53 -41.96 -18.30
CA LEU A 163 -20.18 -42.46 -18.57
C LEU A 163 -19.33 -41.44 -19.34
N GLN A 164 -19.88 -40.81 -20.39
CA GLN A 164 -19.18 -39.79 -21.16
C GLN A 164 -18.82 -38.55 -20.33
N ILE A 165 -19.70 -38.19 -19.40
CA ILE A 165 -19.52 -37.09 -18.46
C ILE A 165 -18.42 -37.43 -17.45
N ILE A 166 -18.51 -38.60 -16.80
CA ILE A 166 -17.53 -39.05 -15.79
C ILE A 166 -16.14 -39.15 -16.41
N VAL A 167 -16.00 -39.80 -17.57
CA VAL A 167 -14.69 -39.93 -18.22
C VAL A 167 -14.14 -38.57 -18.63
N GLY A 168 -14.96 -37.69 -19.21
CA GLY A 168 -14.53 -36.33 -19.52
C GLY A 168 -14.04 -35.57 -18.28
N LEU A 169 -14.83 -35.60 -17.20
CA LEU A 169 -14.48 -34.95 -15.93
C LEU A 169 -13.18 -35.50 -15.34
N SER A 170 -13.01 -36.83 -15.27
CA SER A 170 -11.80 -37.47 -14.74
C SER A 170 -10.55 -37.12 -15.54
N ILE A 171 -10.65 -37.09 -16.88
CA ILE A 171 -9.54 -36.67 -17.75
C ILE A 171 -9.20 -35.20 -17.49
N GLY A 172 -10.21 -34.33 -17.44
CA GLY A 172 -10.04 -32.90 -17.18
C GLY A 172 -9.36 -32.65 -15.83
N LEU A 173 -9.85 -33.30 -14.77
CA LEU A 173 -9.29 -33.17 -13.43
C LEU A 173 -7.82 -33.63 -13.38
N THR A 174 -7.51 -34.79 -13.98
CA THR A 174 -6.16 -35.34 -13.99
C THR A 174 -5.20 -34.47 -14.79
N PHE A 175 -5.61 -34.04 -16.00
CA PHE A 175 -4.81 -33.16 -16.84
C PHE A 175 -4.58 -31.81 -16.16
N GLY A 176 -5.63 -31.20 -15.59
CA GLY A 176 -5.55 -29.90 -14.92
C GLY A 176 -4.66 -29.95 -13.67
N ALA A 177 -4.78 -30.99 -12.85
CA ALA A 177 -3.94 -31.17 -11.67
C ALA A 177 -2.46 -31.38 -12.05
N ALA A 178 -2.18 -32.24 -13.04
CA ALA A 178 -0.83 -32.46 -13.54
C ALA A 178 -0.24 -31.18 -14.15
N TYR A 179 -1.00 -30.47 -14.99
CA TYR A 179 -0.59 -29.22 -15.61
C TYR A 179 -0.26 -28.16 -14.54
N TYR A 180 -1.15 -27.95 -13.56
CA TYR A 180 -0.91 -27.05 -12.45
C TYR A 180 0.34 -27.44 -11.65
N TYR A 181 0.52 -28.73 -11.37
CA TYR A 181 1.68 -29.22 -10.64
C TYR A 181 2.99 -28.83 -11.34
N PHE A 182 3.11 -29.08 -12.64
CA PHE A 182 4.35 -28.82 -13.38
C PHE A 182 4.59 -27.35 -13.73
N THR A 183 3.52 -26.57 -13.97
CA THR A 183 3.66 -25.18 -14.47
C THR A 183 3.51 -24.12 -13.39
N GLU A 184 2.83 -24.43 -12.28
CA GLU A 184 2.57 -23.49 -11.20
C GLU A 184 3.22 -23.93 -9.88
N HIS A 185 3.06 -25.20 -9.47
CA HIS A 185 3.54 -25.64 -8.16
C HIS A 185 5.04 -25.93 -8.13
N LEU A 186 5.57 -26.68 -9.10
CA LEU A 186 6.97 -27.07 -9.15
C LEU A 186 7.91 -25.86 -9.37
N PRO A 187 7.63 -24.93 -10.30
CA PRO A 187 8.50 -23.78 -10.50
C PRO A 187 8.54 -22.86 -9.27
N ARG A 188 7.41 -22.70 -8.54
CA ARG A 188 7.39 -21.86 -7.34
C ARG A 188 8.15 -22.44 -6.14
N LYS A 189 8.51 -23.73 -6.16
CA LYS A 189 9.40 -24.28 -5.14
C LYS A 189 10.82 -23.75 -5.39
N PRO A 190 11.57 -23.38 -4.33
CA PRO A 190 12.98 -23.03 -4.48
C PRO A 190 13.72 -24.24 -5.04
N LEU A 191 14.06 -24.17 -6.33
CA LEU A 191 14.96 -25.13 -6.96
C LEU A 191 16.31 -24.99 -6.25
N ARG A 192 16.63 -25.94 -5.36
CA ARG A 192 17.98 -26.13 -4.85
C ARG A 192 18.84 -26.68 -5.99
N LEU A 193 19.17 -25.84 -6.94
CA LEU A 193 20.19 -26.15 -7.94
C LEU A 193 21.54 -26.26 -7.18
N PRO A 194 22.33 -27.33 -7.40
CA PRO A 194 23.71 -27.32 -6.96
C PRO A 194 24.39 -26.09 -7.55
N ALA A 195 25.10 -25.32 -6.72
CA ALA A 195 25.84 -24.14 -7.13
C ALA A 195 26.95 -24.56 -8.11
N PRO A 196 26.73 -24.44 -9.43
CA PRO A 196 27.55 -23.49 -10.18
C PRO A 196 26.84 -22.84 -11.38
N LEU A 197 25.50 -22.78 -11.41
CA LEU A 197 24.75 -22.13 -12.52
C LEU A 197 23.97 -20.89 -12.11
N ALA A 198 24.09 -20.45 -10.85
CA ALA A 198 23.60 -19.15 -10.43
C ALA A 198 24.63 -18.08 -10.81
N VAL A 199 24.16 -17.09 -11.59
CA VAL A 199 24.86 -15.88 -12.04
C VAL A 199 25.74 -16.06 -13.28
N SER A 200 25.11 -15.99 -14.46
CA SER A 200 25.75 -15.29 -15.58
C SER A 200 25.44 -13.79 -15.39
N GLU A 201 26.47 -12.97 -15.21
CA GLU A 201 26.43 -11.50 -15.10
C GLU A 201 25.99 -10.81 -16.43
N SER A 202 25.01 -11.38 -17.13
CA SER A 202 24.59 -10.92 -18.46
C SER A 202 23.09 -10.62 -18.53
N SER A 203 22.55 -9.94 -17.52
CA SER A 203 21.24 -9.28 -17.65
C SER A 203 21.45 -7.86 -18.19
N SER A 204 20.63 -7.52 -19.19
CA SER A 204 20.74 -6.39 -20.11
C SER A 204 21.21 -5.03 -19.50
N PRO A 205 21.85 -4.15 -20.30
CA PRO A 205 22.26 -2.81 -19.85
C PRO A 205 21.11 -1.95 -19.29
N LEU A 206 19.85 -2.28 -19.62
CA LEU A 206 18.66 -1.63 -19.07
C LEU A 206 18.34 -2.06 -17.63
N ALA A 207 18.58 -3.33 -17.27
CA ALA A 207 18.38 -3.83 -15.90
C ALA A 207 19.39 -3.24 -14.91
N ILE A 208 20.64 -3.03 -15.35
CA ILE A 208 21.69 -2.36 -14.57
C ILE A 208 21.32 -0.89 -14.33
N ARG A 209 20.70 -0.23 -15.31
CA ARG A 209 20.27 1.18 -15.20
C ARG A 209 19.04 1.33 -14.28
N ALA A 210 18.09 0.40 -14.33
CA ALA A 210 16.94 0.38 -13.45
C ALA A 210 17.34 0.11 -11.98
N ASN A 211 18.27 -0.82 -11.73
CA ASN A 211 18.77 -1.08 -10.39
C ASN A 211 19.61 0.07 -9.81
N ARG A 212 20.33 0.85 -10.63
CA ARG A 212 21.01 2.08 -10.17
C ARG A 212 20.04 3.19 -9.76
N LEU A 213 18.84 3.23 -10.34
CA LEU A 213 17.83 4.23 -10.00
C LEU A 213 17.02 3.87 -8.75
N LEU A 214 17.07 2.61 -8.31
CA LEU A 214 16.32 2.08 -7.17
C LEU A 214 17.19 1.75 -5.95
N GLN A 215 18.50 2.02 -6.00
CA GLN A 215 19.34 1.92 -4.81
C GLN A 215 19.08 3.12 -3.88
N PRO A 216 18.82 2.91 -2.58
CA PRO A 216 18.81 4.00 -1.63
C PRO A 216 20.20 4.63 -1.60
N ILE A 217 20.24 5.96 -1.64
CA ILE A 217 21.46 6.75 -1.55
C ILE A 217 22.10 6.45 -0.17
N SER A 218 23.12 5.60 -0.16
CA SER A 218 23.96 5.40 1.02
C SER A 218 24.85 6.62 1.18
N THR A 219 24.47 7.55 2.06
CA THR A 219 25.36 8.58 2.58
C THR A 219 26.20 8.00 3.72
N SER A 220 27.14 7.11 3.41
CA SER A 220 28.26 6.84 4.32
C SER A 220 29.58 7.12 3.61
N ARG A 221 30.18 8.24 4.01
CA ARG A 221 31.52 8.64 3.62
C ARG A 221 32.50 7.79 4.43
N ALA A 222 33.16 6.84 3.77
CA ALA A 222 34.21 6.05 4.38
C ALA A 222 35.36 6.97 4.82
N SER A 223 35.59 7.05 6.13
CA SER A 223 36.84 7.52 6.72
C SER A 223 37.81 6.35 6.72
N ALA A 224 38.87 6.45 5.91
CA ALA A 224 40.00 5.56 5.96
C ALA A 224 40.82 5.85 7.23
N THR A 225 40.94 4.87 8.13
CA THR A 225 42.09 4.75 9.05
C THR A 225 42.16 3.35 9.69
N ALA A 226 43.31 2.70 9.49
CA ALA A 226 44.06 1.84 10.40
C ALA A 226 43.51 0.46 10.86
N ASN A 227 44.19 -0.59 10.35
CA ASN A 227 44.80 -1.73 11.06
C ASN A 227 44.17 -2.22 12.38
N ALA A 228 43.72 -3.49 12.39
CA ALA A 228 44.28 -4.52 13.28
C ALA A 228 43.72 -5.92 12.96
N THR A 229 44.64 -6.87 12.96
CA THR A 229 44.51 -8.33 12.91
C THR A 229 43.48 -8.91 13.89
N ALA A 230 42.58 -9.79 13.44
CA ALA A 230 41.94 -10.76 14.34
C ALA A 230 41.52 -12.05 13.63
N ARG A 231 42.06 -13.14 14.17
CA ARG A 231 41.93 -14.56 13.85
C ARG A 231 40.49 -15.07 13.72
N HIS A 232 40.36 -16.07 12.83
CA HIS A 232 39.37 -17.13 12.84
C HIS A 232 38.84 -17.52 14.23
N ARG A 233 37.52 -17.41 14.42
CA ARG A 233 36.74 -18.29 15.29
C ARG A 233 35.30 -18.39 14.76
N LYS A 234 34.90 -19.57 14.27
CA LYS A 234 33.49 -19.95 14.09
C LYS A 234 32.84 -20.08 15.48
N PRO A 235 31.57 -19.66 15.62
CA PRO A 235 30.66 -20.45 16.43
C PRO A 235 29.37 -20.83 15.69
N ARG A 236 28.73 -21.86 16.26
CA ARG A 236 27.61 -22.66 15.75
C ARG A 236 26.28 -21.91 15.72
N ARG A 237 25.41 -22.41 14.83
CA ARG A 237 23.94 -22.31 14.81
C ARG A 237 23.28 -22.25 16.21
N ARG A 238 22.48 -21.21 16.43
CA ARG A 238 21.00 -21.21 16.65
C ARG A 238 20.63 -19.98 17.48
N SER A 239 19.92 -19.03 16.88
CA SER A 239 18.79 -18.38 17.55
C SER A 239 17.90 -17.75 16.49
N SER A 240 16.65 -18.21 16.49
CA SER A 240 15.48 -17.56 15.90
C SER A 240 15.49 -16.07 16.23
N THR A 241 15.65 -15.22 15.22
CA THR A 241 15.48 -13.78 15.34
C THR A 241 14.17 -13.40 14.65
N LEU A 242 13.40 -12.55 15.33
CA LEU A 242 12.13 -11.92 14.93
C LEU A 242 12.15 -11.16 13.59
N SER A 243 13.22 -11.29 12.81
CA SER A 243 13.41 -10.76 11.47
C SER A 243 12.48 -11.40 10.43
N ASP A 244 11.97 -12.62 10.68
CA ASP A 244 11.08 -13.34 9.76
C ASP A 244 9.63 -12.80 9.74
N ILE A 245 9.33 -11.75 10.53
CA ILE A 245 7.95 -11.23 10.70
C ILE A 245 7.74 -9.87 10.02
N LEU A 246 8.80 -9.15 9.62
CA LEU A 246 8.67 -7.74 9.18
C LEU A 246 9.11 -7.43 7.75
N LEU A 247 9.56 -8.43 6.99
CA LEU A 247 9.71 -8.32 5.54
C LEU A 247 9.16 -9.61 4.93
N PRO A 248 8.12 -9.57 4.06
CA PRO A 248 7.89 -10.72 3.20
C PRO A 248 9.15 -10.85 2.36
N GLU A 249 9.93 -11.91 2.57
CA GLU A 249 11.02 -12.26 1.66
C GLU A 249 10.47 -12.11 0.25
N LEU A 250 11.06 -11.20 -0.54
CA LEU A 250 10.90 -11.18 -1.99
C LEU A 250 11.42 -12.53 -2.46
N HIS A 251 10.54 -13.53 -2.50
CA HIS A 251 10.91 -14.89 -2.82
C HIS A 251 11.47 -14.82 -4.24
N PRO A 252 12.75 -15.16 -4.47
CA PRO A 252 13.32 -15.07 -5.80
C PRO A 252 12.48 -15.97 -6.68
N SER A 253 11.89 -15.39 -7.74
CA SER A 253 11.18 -16.18 -8.73
C SER A 253 12.16 -17.22 -9.29
N PRO A 254 11.73 -18.47 -9.52
CA PRO A 254 12.60 -19.47 -10.12
C PRO A 254 13.19 -18.94 -11.44
N PRO A 255 14.41 -19.37 -11.82
CA PRO A 255 15.09 -18.85 -13.01
C PRO A 255 14.22 -18.90 -14.27
N ILE A 256 13.42 -19.96 -14.44
CA ILE A 256 12.55 -20.13 -15.60
C ILE A 256 11.46 -19.04 -15.67
N ARG A 257 10.82 -18.71 -14.54
CA ARG A 257 9.79 -17.65 -14.54
C ARG A 257 10.40 -16.28 -14.70
N GLN A 258 11.58 -16.06 -14.12
CA GLN A 258 12.32 -14.83 -14.31
C GLN A 258 12.67 -14.61 -15.79
N ILE A 259 13.18 -15.63 -16.48
CA ILE A 259 13.47 -15.58 -17.92
C ILE A 259 12.21 -15.23 -18.73
N LEU A 260 11.04 -15.80 -18.37
CA LEU A 260 9.78 -15.49 -19.05
C LEU A 260 9.35 -14.04 -18.84
N LEU A 261 9.50 -13.51 -17.62
CA LEU A 261 9.11 -12.13 -17.28
C LEU A 261 10.11 -11.08 -17.81
N ASP A 262 11.39 -11.42 -17.91
CA ASP A 262 12.45 -10.57 -18.46
C ASP A 262 12.43 -10.52 -20.00
N HIS A 263 11.60 -11.35 -20.65
CA HIS A 263 11.46 -11.34 -22.10
C HIS A 263 10.89 -10.00 -22.59
N PRO A 264 11.43 -9.38 -23.67
CA PRO A 264 10.99 -8.07 -24.14
C PRO A 264 9.48 -7.96 -24.41
N ILE A 265 8.87 -9.04 -24.89
CA ILE A 265 7.42 -9.12 -25.11
C ILE A 265 6.67 -9.05 -23.77
N ALA A 266 7.11 -9.80 -22.75
CA ALA A 266 6.47 -9.78 -21.44
C ALA A 266 6.55 -8.39 -20.81
N ILE A 267 7.68 -7.70 -20.94
CA ILE A 267 7.86 -6.31 -20.50
C ILE A 267 6.96 -5.35 -21.29
N ALA A 268 6.91 -5.46 -22.61
CA ALA A 268 6.09 -4.61 -23.47
C ALA A 268 4.59 -4.72 -23.13
N PHE A 269 4.12 -5.94 -22.84
CA PHE A 269 2.75 -6.18 -22.40
C PHE A 269 2.55 -5.94 -20.89
N ARG A 270 3.62 -5.64 -20.14
CA ARG A 270 3.61 -5.47 -18.67
C ARG A 270 3.03 -6.70 -17.95
N ILE A 271 3.43 -7.89 -18.39
CA ILE A 271 3.07 -9.15 -17.74
C ILE A 271 3.76 -9.20 -16.38
N ARG A 272 3.01 -9.66 -15.37
CA ARG A 272 3.48 -9.78 -13.99
C ARG A 272 3.13 -11.15 -13.40
N ASP A 273 3.85 -11.53 -12.36
CA ASP A 273 3.58 -12.74 -11.56
C ASP A 273 3.41 -12.34 -10.09
N SER A 274 2.26 -11.76 -9.80
CA SER A 274 2.01 -11.21 -8.46
C SER A 274 1.93 -12.30 -7.40
N TRP A 275 1.53 -13.51 -7.79
CA TRP A 275 1.45 -14.68 -6.89
C TRP A 275 2.82 -15.26 -6.51
N ALA A 276 3.90 -14.88 -7.19
CA ALA A 276 5.25 -15.22 -6.76
C ALA A 276 5.74 -14.33 -5.59
N VAL A 277 5.21 -13.12 -5.48
CA VAL A 277 5.61 -12.13 -4.47
C VAL A 277 4.59 -12.10 -3.31
N TRP A 278 3.30 -12.10 -3.62
CA TRP A 278 2.22 -11.97 -2.65
C TRP A 278 1.28 -13.18 -2.69
N THR A 279 0.91 -13.69 -1.52
CA THR A 279 0.01 -14.84 -1.37
C THR A 279 -1.45 -14.57 -1.74
N ASP A 280 -1.82 -13.33 -2.10
CA ASP A 280 -3.11 -12.92 -2.68
C ASP A 280 -3.02 -12.51 -4.15
N GLY A 281 -1.84 -12.64 -4.76
CA GLY A 281 -1.62 -12.06 -6.08
C GLY A 281 -1.67 -10.53 -6.08
N GLY A 282 -1.31 -9.89 -4.97
CA GLY A 282 -1.10 -8.45 -4.87
C GLY A 282 -2.36 -7.63 -4.60
N ILE A 283 -3.52 -8.26 -4.43
CA ILE A 283 -4.80 -7.55 -4.22
C ILE A 283 -4.77 -6.69 -2.95
N GLU A 284 -4.29 -7.22 -1.82
CA GLU A 284 -4.24 -6.45 -0.57
C GLU A 284 -3.15 -5.38 -0.60
N GLY A 285 -2.03 -5.64 -1.28
CA GLY A 285 -0.99 -4.65 -1.50
C GLY A 285 -1.48 -3.49 -2.36
N GLU A 286 -2.19 -3.79 -3.45
CA GLU A 286 -2.84 -2.83 -4.34
C GLU A 286 -3.97 -2.09 -3.64
N TYR A 287 -4.85 -2.79 -2.92
CA TYR A 287 -5.90 -2.17 -2.12
C TYR A 287 -5.29 -1.30 -1.05
N GLY A 288 -4.25 -1.74 -0.35
CA GLY A 288 -3.56 -0.95 0.65
C GLY A 288 -2.90 0.29 0.05
N ALA A 289 -2.28 0.18 -1.12
CA ALA A 289 -1.72 1.32 -1.84
C ALA A 289 -2.81 2.29 -2.32
N TRP A 290 -3.86 1.77 -2.95
CA TRP A 290 -5.04 2.53 -3.33
C TRP A 290 -5.74 3.13 -2.13
N ARG A 291 -5.82 2.43 -1.00
CA ARG A 291 -6.48 2.85 0.24
C ARG A 291 -5.68 3.96 0.88
N ARG A 292 -4.34 3.83 0.94
CA ARG A 292 -3.44 4.91 1.37
C ARG A 292 -3.56 6.12 0.45
N GLU A 293 -3.65 5.92 -0.87
CA GLU A 293 -3.85 7.00 -1.83
C GLU A 293 -5.26 7.60 -1.71
N TRP A 294 -6.29 6.79 -1.50
CA TRP A 294 -7.69 7.19 -1.30
C TRP A 294 -7.85 7.90 0.03
N GLU A 295 -7.14 7.47 1.06
CA GLU A 295 -7.06 8.13 2.35
C GLU A 295 -6.20 9.36 2.29
N ALA A 296 -5.13 9.41 1.51
CA ALA A 296 -4.40 10.65 1.24
C ALA A 296 -5.27 11.62 0.45
N ARG A 297 -6.15 11.12 -0.43
CA ARG A 297 -7.12 11.90 -1.20
C ARG A 297 -8.37 12.29 -0.41
N ARG A 298 -8.79 11.47 0.56
CA ARG A 298 -9.90 11.78 1.49
C ARG A 298 -9.43 12.62 2.64
N ALA A 299 -8.23 12.37 3.13
CA ALA A 299 -7.39 13.30 3.84
C ALA A 299 -6.82 14.35 2.87
N SER A 300 -7.39 14.53 1.67
CA SER A 300 -7.40 15.78 0.88
C SER A 300 -8.84 16.23 0.45
N VAL A 301 -9.91 15.56 0.91
CA VAL A 301 -11.31 16.05 1.01
C VAL A 301 -11.71 16.41 2.46
N PRO A 302 -11.86 17.68 2.86
CA PRO A 302 -12.18 18.03 4.23
C PRO A 302 -13.61 17.63 4.64
N THR A 303 -13.79 16.85 5.72
CA THR A 303 -14.76 17.09 6.84
C THR A 303 -15.01 15.88 7.78
N SER A 304 -14.94 16.17 9.08
CA SER A 304 -15.58 15.56 10.26
C SER A 304 -15.33 14.10 10.72
N SER A 305 -14.65 13.98 11.88
CA SER A 305 -15.09 13.31 13.12
C SER A 305 -14.57 11.90 13.53
N SER A 306 -13.71 11.92 14.57
CA SER A 306 -13.77 11.17 15.85
C SER A 306 -13.41 9.67 15.99
N SER A 307 -12.43 9.43 16.89
CA SER A 307 -12.30 8.33 17.89
C SER A 307 -11.91 6.90 17.38
N SER A 308 -11.05 6.08 18.03
CA SER A 308 -10.34 6.11 19.30
C SER A 308 -9.32 4.94 19.40
N ALA A 309 -8.24 5.18 20.18
CA ALA A 309 -7.54 4.27 21.12
C ALA A 309 -6.78 3.01 20.62
N ALA A 310 -5.72 2.51 21.26
CA ALA A 310 -4.73 2.98 22.23
C ALA A 310 -3.77 1.79 22.44
N HIS A 311 -2.45 1.99 22.36
CA HIS A 311 -1.48 1.11 23.01
C HIS A 311 -0.59 1.99 23.87
N HIS A 312 -0.58 1.71 25.17
CA HIS A 312 0.30 2.30 26.16
C HIS A 312 1.75 1.93 25.79
N ASP A 313 2.55 2.93 25.44
CA ASP A 313 3.99 2.78 25.28
C ASP A 313 4.69 3.68 26.32
N GLN A 314 5.75 3.15 26.94
CA GLN A 314 6.38 3.67 28.16
C GLN A 314 7.16 4.99 27.97
N ASN A 315 6.94 5.73 26.88
CA ASN A 315 7.61 7.02 26.59
C ASN A 315 6.65 8.01 25.90
N ASP A 316 5.45 8.25 26.46
CA ASP A 316 4.57 9.33 25.96
C ASP A 316 5.16 10.69 26.39
N VAL A 317 6.21 11.13 25.69
CA VAL A 317 6.88 12.43 25.90
C VAL A 317 5.85 13.55 25.91
N GLY A 318 4.79 13.47 25.11
CA GLY A 318 3.69 14.45 25.09
C GLY A 318 2.93 14.62 26.41
N ARG A 319 3.07 13.69 27.37
CA ARG A 319 2.47 13.75 28.71
C ARG A 319 3.38 14.31 29.80
N LEU A 320 4.61 14.74 29.50
CA LEU A 320 5.45 15.34 30.55
C LEU A 320 4.89 16.72 30.95
N GLN A 321 4.94 17.04 32.24
CA GLN A 321 4.40 18.28 32.81
C GLN A 321 4.97 19.54 32.14
N ARG A 322 6.25 19.52 31.77
CA ARG A 322 6.91 20.63 31.07
C ARG A 322 6.20 21.00 29.77
N HIS A 323 5.90 20.01 28.93
CA HIS A 323 5.27 20.25 27.62
C HIS A 323 3.83 20.73 27.78
N TYR A 324 3.12 20.26 28.80
CA TYR A 324 1.80 20.77 29.14
C TYR A 324 1.84 22.26 29.55
N VAL A 325 2.81 22.68 30.37
CA VAL A 325 3.00 24.08 30.76
C VAL A 325 3.36 24.96 29.56
N LEU A 326 4.26 24.50 28.68
CA LEU A 326 4.63 25.24 27.47
C LEU A 326 3.48 25.32 26.46
N MET A 327 2.65 24.28 26.37
CA MET A 327 1.43 24.32 25.55
C MET A 327 0.39 25.30 26.10
N LYS A 328 0.27 25.41 27.44
CA LYS A 328 -0.55 26.47 28.05
C LYS A 328 -0.04 27.87 27.73
N LEU A 329 1.27 28.08 27.79
CA LEU A 329 1.86 29.35 27.35
C LEU A 329 1.55 29.62 25.87
N ALA A 330 1.64 28.60 25.00
CA ALA A 330 1.23 28.74 23.60
C ALA A 330 -0.26 29.09 23.45
N LEU A 331 -1.13 28.56 24.32
CA LEU A 331 -2.56 28.93 24.36
C LEU A 331 -2.77 30.38 24.81
N ASP A 332 -2.01 30.85 25.79
CA ASP A 332 -2.05 32.26 26.23
C ASP A 332 -1.59 33.20 25.11
N GLU A 333 -0.59 32.81 24.31
CA GLU A 333 -0.20 33.54 23.09
C GLU A 333 -1.31 33.50 22.04
N ALA A 334 -1.94 32.34 21.82
CA ALA A 334 -3.03 32.20 20.86
C ALA A 334 -4.20 33.15 21.20
N ASP A 335 -4.51 33.34 22.48
CA ASP A 335 -5.63 34.20 22.92
C ASP A 335 -5.43 35.70 22.61
N LYS A 336 -4.16 36.13 22.43
CA LYS A 336 -3.80 37.49 21.98
C LYS A 336 -4.07 37.73 20.51
N SER A 337 -4.24 36.68 19.71
CA SER A 337 -4.49 36.79 18.27
C SER A 337 -5.80 37.53 18.00
N PRO A 338 -5.79 38.61 17.19
CA PRO A 338 -7.00 39.29 16.76
C PRO A 338 -7.93 38.27 16.06
N PRO A 339 -9.16 38.04 16.54
CA PRO A 339 -10.04 37.05 15.94
C PRO A 339 -10.52 37.50 14.55
N THR A 340 -10.56 36.57 13.61
CA THR A 340 -11.18 36.76 12.30
C THR A 340 -12.07 35.57 11.96
N ASP A 341 -13.02 35.78 11.05
CA ASP A 341 -13.93 34.77 10.51
C ASP A 341 -13.28 33.83 9.47
N THR A 342 -12.08 34.20 9.02
CA THR A 342 -11.38 33.60 7.88
C THR A 342 -10.10 32.86 8.27
N ALA A 343 -9.60 32.99 9.50
CA ALA A 343 -8.36 32.35 9.92
C ALA A 343 -8.28 32.13 11.44
N PHE A 344 -7.72 30.99 11.85
CA PHE A 344 -7.62 30.57 13.24
C PHE A 344 -6.65 31.40 14.08
N CYS A 345 -6.97 31.54 15.36
CA CYS A 345 -6.09 32.08 16.40
C CYS A 345 -5.15 30.97 16.89
N VAL A 346 -3.91 30.97 16.42
CA VAL A 346 -2.90 29.97 16.79
C VAL A 346 -1.82 30.68 17.60
N GLY A 347 -1.19 29.94 18.51
CA GLY A 347 -0.05 30.41 19.29
C GLY A 347 1.09 29.42 19.18
N CYS A 348 2.32 29.93 19.23
CA CYS A 348 3.56 29.19 19.07
C CYS A 348 4.59 29.63 20.12
N VAL A 349 5.35 28.68 20.64
CA VAL A 349 6.46 28.92 21.58
C VAL A 349 7.67 28.11 21.12
N LEU A 350 8.83 28.75 21.04
CA LEU A 350 10.12 28.12 20.78
C LEU A 350 10.91 28.06 22.07
N SER A 351 11.32 26.87 22.47
CA SER A 351 12.09 26.66 23.70
C SER A 351 13.27 25.73 23.46
N VAL A 352 14.30 25.84 24.29
CA VAL A 352 15.41 24.88 24.30
C VAL A 352 14.90 23.49 24.68
N THR A 353 15.33 22.46 23.94
CA THR A 353 15.00 21.07 24.20
C THR A 353 15.49 20.64 25.58
N SER A 354 14.57 20.21 26.45
CA SER A 354 14.87 19.52 27.70
C SER A 354 13.62 18.77 28.17
N ASP A 355 13.84 17.64 28.84
CA ASP A 355 12.80 16.80 29.42
C ASP A 355 12.70 16.98 30.94
N ASP A 356 13.52 17.90 31.50
CA ASP A 356 13.56 18.15 32.93
C ASP A 356 12.30 18.89 33.39
N SER A 357 11.86 18.57 34.60
CA SER A 357 10.72 19.19 35.28
C SER A 357 11.01 20.59 35.84
N ALA A 358 12.18 21.17 35.52
CA ALA A 358 12.56 22.53 35.89
C ALA A 358 11.58 23.58 35.32
N PRO A 359 11.47 24.78 35.92
CA PRO A 359 10.50 25.79 35.50
C PRO A 359 10.68 26.14 34.01
N ALA A 360 9.67 25.78 33.21
CA ALA A 360 9.75 25.77 31.76
C ALA A 360 9.92 27.17 31.11
N SER A 361 9.62 28.24 31.84
CA SER A 361 9.64 29.62 31.34
C SER A 361 11.04 30.20 31.15
N SER A 362 12.07 29.69 31.83
CA SER A 362 13.44 30.21 31.73
C SER A 362 14.17 29.84 30.44
N HIS A 363 13.55 29.02 29.57
CA HIS A 363 14.16 28.49 28.35
C HIS A 363 13.36 28.81 27.09
N VAL A 364 12.42 29.75 27.16
CA VAL A 364 11.68 30.23 25.98
C VAL A 364 12.53 31.27 25.25
N LEU A 365 12.77 31.04 23.97
CA LEU A 365 13.59 31.92 23.12
C LEU A 365 12.72 32.91 22.35
N ALA A 366 11.56 32.48 21.87
CA ALA A 366 10.61 33.33 21.18
C ALA A 366 9.20 32.75 21.32
N THR A 367 8.21 33.62 21.31
CA THR A 367 6.80 33.27 21.19
C THR A 367 6.25 33.81 19.88
N GLY A 368 5.07 33.40 19.47
CA GLY A 368 4.40 33.96 18.31
C GLY A 368 2.92 33.68 18.36
N PHE A 369 2.11 34.58 17.80
CA PHE A 369 0.68 34.31 17.60
C PHE A 369 0.24 34.73 16.20
N SER A 370 -0.86 34.16 15.73
CA SER A 370 -1.40 34.45 14.40
C SER A 370 -1.66 35.96 14.24
N ARG A 371 -1.17 36.54 13.13
CA ARG A 371 -1.31 37.96 12.79
C ARG A 371 -0.63 38.92 13.79
N GLU A 372 0.37 38.45 14.53
CA GLU A 372 1.21 39.32 15.37
C GLU A 372 2.07 40.28 14.51
N LEU A 373 2.73 39.74 13.48
CA LEU A 373 3.54 40.52 12.53
C LEU A 373 2.71 40.96 11.31
N PRO A 374 3.07 42.07 10.64
CA PRO A 374 2.32 42.60 9.51
C PRO A 374 2.06 41.55 8.41
N GLY A 375 0.84 41.55 7.89
CA GLY A 375 0.39 40.64 6.85
C GLY A 375 -0.29 39.38 7.38
N ASN A 376 -0.57 38.43 6.48
CA ASN A 376 -1.18 37.15 6.84
C ASN A 376 -0.09 36.21 7.39
N THR A 377 0.28 36.38 8.66
CA THR A 377 1.33 35.61 9.34
C THR A 377 0.72 34.57 10.27
N HIS A 378 1.30 33.36 10.26
CA HIS A 378 0.93 32.29 11.20
C HIS A 378 1.81 32.36 12.45
N ALA A 379 1.37 31.77 13.55
CA ALA A 379 2.08 31.82 14.82
C ALA A 379 3.51 31.28 14.75
N GLU A 380 3.72 30.17 14.03
CA GLU A 380 5.03 29.54 13.81
C GLU A 380 5.94 30.44 12.99
N GLN A 381 5.38 31.15 12.02
CA GLN A 381 6.11 32.16 11.26
C GLN A 381 6.53 33.33 12.16
N CYS A 382 5.61 33.90 12.95
CA CYS A 382 5.91 35.00 13.86
C CYS A 382 7.01 34.62 14.87
N ALA A 383 6.94 33.43 15.46
CA ALA A 383 7.93 32.95 16.41
C ALA A 383 9.32 32.79 15.78
N LEU A 384 9.40 32.19 14.58
CA LEU A 384 10.67 32.01 13.88
C LEU A 384 11.26 33.34 13.38
N ASP A 385 10.43 34.23 12.85
CA ASP A 385 10.86 35.52 12.33
C ASP A 385 11.38 36.42 13.48
N LYS A 386 10.73 36.41 14.66
CA LYS A 386 11.23 37.10 15.86
C LYS A 386 12.51 36.49 16.41
N LEU A 387 12.61 35.16 16.48
CA LEU A 387 13.85 34.48 16.88
C LEU A 387 15.03 34.90 15.99
N VAL A 388 14.80 35.00 14.68
CA VAL A 388 15.81 35.47 13.73
C VAL A 388 16.13 36.96 13.94
N ALA A 389 15.11 37.81 14.12
CA ALA A 389 15.32 39.24 14.35
C ALA A 389 16.13 39.52 15.62
N ASP A 390 15.86 38.78 16.70
CA ASP A 390 16.46 39.03 18.01
C ASP A 390 17.89 38.47 18.14
N PHE A 391 18.20 37.36 17.44
CA PHE A 391 19.46 36.62 17.67
C PHE A 391 20.32 36.35 16.44
N ALA A 392 19.90 36.73 15.23
CA ALA A 392 20.74 36.56 14.05
C ALA A 392 21.95 37.52 14.06
N PRO A 393 23.15 37.05 13.67
CA PRO A 393 24.34 37.87 13.66
C PRO A 393 24.28 38.90 12.52
N THR A 394 24.68 40.14 12.82
CA THR A 394 24.77 41.24 11.85
C THR A 394 25.87 41.06 10.80
N GLN A 395 26.82 40.13 11.00
CA GLN A 395 27.84 39.78 10.02
C GLN A 395 28.10 38.26 9.97
N SER A 396 28.12 37.69 8.77
CA SER A 396 28.48 36.29 8.55
C SER A 396 30.00 36.12 8.65
N SER A 397 30.46 35.57 9.77
CA SER A 397 31.86 35.19 9.94
C SER A 397 32.19 34.00 9.04
N LYS A 398 32.91 34.24 7.93
CA LYS A 398 33.54 33.20 7.08
C LYS A 398 34.73 32.54 7.78
N GLY A 399 34.51 31.98 8.97
CA GLY A 399 35.50 31.26 9.75
C GLY A 399 35.24 29.76 9.77
N THR A 400 36.31 28.96 9.72
CA THR A 400 36.34 27.49 9.79
C THR A 400 36.06 26.92 11.19
N THR A 401 35.58 27.73 12.14
CA THR A 401 35.33 27.29 13.52
C THR A 401 34.10 26.40 13.59
N ARG A 402 34.21 25.27 14.32
CA ARG A 402 33.08 24.34 14.55
C ARG A 402 32.06 25.01 15.48
N ILE A 403 30.93 25.43 14.92
CA ILE A 403 29.81 26.01 15.68
C ILE A 403 28.94 24.88 16.27
N PRO A 404 28.72 24.84 17.59
CA PRO A 404 27.87 23.83 18.24
C PRO A 404 26.39 24.01 17.85
N THR A 405 25.60 22.94 17.97
CA THR A 405 24.16 22.94 17.67
C THR A 405 23.35 22.87 18.95
N LEU A 406 22.38 23.77 19.10
CA LEU A 406 21.38 23.76 20.16
C LEU A 406 20.04 23.27 19.58
N ASP A 407 19.53 22.20 20.17
CA ASP A 407 18.23 21.63 19.80
C ASP A 407 17.09 22.41 20.46
N LEU A 408 16.06 22.67 19.69
CA LEU A 408 14.85 23.40 20.08
C LEU A 408 13.61 22.51 19.96
N ASP A 409 12.66 22.78 20.85
CA ASP A 409 11.29 22.27 20.80
C ASP A 409 10.36 23.41 20.36
N LEU A 410 9.52 23.13 19.37
CA LEU A 410 8.46 24.03 18.91
C LEU A 410 7.13 23.55 19.45
N TYR A 411 6.41 24.41 20.19
CA TYR A 411 5.07 24.14 20.71
C TYR A 411 4.09 24.99 19.91
N THR A 412 3.07 24.37 19.33
CA THR A 412 2.01 25.07 18.59
C THR A 412 0.65 24.59 19.04
N THR A 413 -0.30 25.50 19.24
CA THR A 413 -1.64 25.14 19.73
C THR A 413 -2.43 24.31 18.73
N MET A 414 -2.07 24.40 17.45
CA MET A 414 -2.68 23.67 16.33
C MET A 414 -1.57 23.11 15.43
N GLU A 415 -1.83 21.96 14.79
CA GLU A 415 -0.90 21.31 13.86
C GLU A 415 -0.36 22.30 12.80
N PRO A 416 0.98 22.36 12.58
CA PRO A 416 1.54 23.29 11.62
C PRO A 416 1.06 22.98 10.21
N CYS A 417 0.64 23.99 9.46
CA CYS A 417 0.07 23.75 8.14
C CYS A 417 1.11 23.20 7.13
N SER A 418 0.73 22.15 6.39
CA SER A 418 1.49 21.65 5.24
C SER A 418 1.22 22.42 3.95
N GLU A 419 0.11 23.18 3.90
CA GLU A 419 -0.30 24.01 2.77
C GLU A 419 -0.94 25.31 3.28
N ARG A 420 -0.92 26.37 2.46
CA ARG A 420 -1.59 27.65 2.78
C ARG A 420 -2.43 28.13 1.62
N LEU A 421 -3.72 28.38 1.89
CA LEU A 421 -4.65 28.97 0.91
C LEU A 421 -4.20 30.35 0.41
N SER A 422 -3.43 31.08 1.21
CA SER A 422 -2.86 32.38 0.81
C SER A 422 -1.70 32.27 -0.17
N GLY A 423 -1.21 31.04 -0.48
CA GLY A 423 -0.02 30.81 -1.30
C GLY A 423 1.32 31.12 -0.62
N ASN A 424 1.29 31.56 0.64
CA ASN A 424 2.51 31.82 1.41
C ASN A 424 3.21 30.50 1.79
N LEU A 425 4.51 30.55 2.09
CA LEU A 425 5.26 29.38 2.52
C LEU A 425 4.60 28.69 3.75
N PRO A 426 4.25 27.40 3.65
CA PRO A 426 3.65 26.63 4.74
C PRO A 426 4.53 26.53 5.98
N CYS A 427 3.93 26.35 7.14
CA CYS A 427 4.65 26.33 8.42
C CYS A 427 5.60 25.14 8.51
N VAL A 428 5.18 23.97 8.02
CA VAL A 428 6.03 22.77 7.92
C VAL A 428 7.30 23.04 7.10
N GLN A 429 7.14 23.65 5.93
CA GLN A 429 8.27 23.98 5.06
C GLN A 429 9.18 25.03 5.70
N ARG A 430 8.61 26.01 6.43
CA ARG A 430 9.37 27.03 7.15
C ARG A 430 10.23 26.42 8.27
N ILE A 431 9.70 25.45 9.01
CA ILE A 431 10.43 24.69 10.03
C ILE A 431 11.60 23.92 9.40
N ILE A 432 11.36 23.25 8.26
CA ILE A 432 12.38 22.49 7.55
C ILE A 432 13.47 23.43 7.00
N GLU A 433 13.09 24.53 6.36
CA GLU A 433 14.03 25.53 5.85
C GLU A 433 14.87 26.16 6.96
N PHE A 434 14.28 26.41 8.13
CA PHE A 434 15.02 26.88 9.30
C PHE A 434 16.15 25.90 9.67
N ASN A 435 15.85 24.61 9.75
CA ASN A 435 16.85 23.57 10.02
C ASN A 435 17.92 23.44 8.92
N GLN A 436 17.52 23.61 7.66
CA GLN A 436 18.43 23.51 6.50
C GLN A 436 19.37 24.70 6.36
N LYS A 437 18.93 25.92 6.71
CA LYS A 437 19.75 27.14 6.63
C LYS A 437 20.99 27.07 7.51
N ARG A 438 20.97 26.27 8.59
CA ARG A 438 22.10 26.08 9.53
C ARG A 438 22.74 27.41 9.96
N ALA A 439 21.92 28.44 10.10
CA ALA A 439 22.35 29.77 10.45
C ALA A 439 22.98 29.77 11.85
N ALA A 440 24.02 30.60 12.03
CA ALA A 440 24.58 30.87 13.33
C ALA A 440 23.74 31.95 14.01
N PHE A 441 23.60 31.87 15.33
CA PHE A 441 22.87 32.80 16.20
C PHE A 441 23.75 33.12 17.41
N THR A 442 23.54 34.29 18.01
CA THR A 442 24.22 34.68 19.25
C THR A 442 23.18 34.75 20.37
N LEU A 443 23.22 33.80 21.29
CA LEU A 443 22.30 33.75 22.44
C LEU A 443 22.99 34.26 23.72
N PRO A 444 22.24 34.94 24.60
CA PRO A 444 22.67 35.22 25.97
C PRO A 444 23.09 33.93 26.71
N ARG A 445 24.11 34.04 27.57
CA ARG A 445 24.74 32.87 28.23
C ARG A 445 23.77 32.15 29.19
N ASP A 446 22.85 32.88 29.79
CA ASP A 446 21.79 32.38 30.66
C ASP A 446 20.75 31.51 29.94
N MET A 447 20.57 31.72 28.63
CA MET A 447 19.65 30.91 27.81
C MET A 447 20.30 29.59 27.31
N LEU A 448 21.61 29.44 27.47
CA LEU A 448 22.35 28.26 27.02
C LEU A 448 22.42 27.19 28.13
N PRO A 449 22.14 25.91 27.80
CA PRO A 449 22.38 24.80 28.71
C PRO A 449 23.84 24.80 29.22
N PRO A 450 24.10 24.46 30.50
CA PRO A 450 25.45 24.47 31.06
C PRO A 450 26.48 23.71 30.22
N ALA A 451 26.06 22.56 29.65
CA ALA A 451 26.91 21.72 28.80
C ALA A 451 27.39 22.41 27.50
N LEU A 452 26.68 23.42 27.01
CA LEU A 452 27.01 24.14 25.77
C LEU A 452 27.72 25.47 26.02
N GLN A 453 27.77 25.98 27.26
CA GLN A 453 28.37 27.29 27.55
C GLN A 453 29.87 27.33 27.23
N ASP A 454 30.60 26.26 27.53
CA ASP A 454 32.04 26.17 27.26
C ASP A 454 32.33 25.99 25.76
N GLU A 455 31.51 25.21 25.05
CA GLU A 455 31.62 25.03 23.59
C GLU A 455 31.32 26.33 22.83
N VAL A 456 30.30 27.07 23.26
CA VAL A 456 29.90 28.35 22.66
C VAL A 456 30.96 29.43 22.92
N SER A 457 31.62 29.42 24.07
CA SER A 457 32.76 30.32 24.35
C SER A 457 33.90 30.12 23.35
N ASN A 458 34.21 28.87 22.99
CA ASN A 458 35.20 28.53 21.95
C ASN A 458 34.73 28.91 20.53
N ALA A 459 33.42 28.95 20.30
CA ALA A 459 32.80 29.33 19.02
C ALA A 459 32.50 30.85 18.92
N LYS A 460 33.18 31.70 19.70
CA LYS A 460 32.98 33.16 19.72
C LYS A 460 31.53 33.58 20.03
N GLY A 461 30.84 32.83 20.89
CA GLY A 461 29.46 33.14 21.28
C GLY A 461 28.39 32.68 20.27
N GLN A 462 28.78 31.98 19.19
CA GLN A 462 27.85 31.53 18.16
C GLN A 462 27.33 30.12 18.39
N VAL A 463 26.06 29.89 18.08
CA VAL A 463 25.38 28.59 18.15
C VAL A 463 24.48 28.39 16.93
N ARG A 464 24.33 27.16 16.44
CA ARG A 464 23.34 26.82 15.42
C ARG A 464 22.06 26.34 16.08
N LEU A 465 20.94 26.88 15.68
CA LEU A 465 19.63 26.47 16.20
C LEU A 465 19.02 25.40 15.28
N ARG A 466 18.44 24.36 15.86
CA ARG A 466 17.75 23.30 15.13
C ARG A 466 16.49 22.88 15.86
N ILE A 467 15.35 22.91 15.19
CA ILE A 467 14.10 22.37 15.69
C ILE A 467 14.19 20.84 15.61
N ARG A 468 14.26 20.18 16.76
CA ARG A 468 14.35 18.72 16.88
C ARG A 468 12.97 18.09 17.06
N ARG A 469 12.10 18.75 17.82
CA ARG A 469 10.78 18.23 18.19
C ARG A 469 9.70 19.29 17.99
N VAL A 470 8.53 18.84 17.54
CA VAL A 470 7.32 19.65 17.43
C VAL A 470 6.25 19.04 18.33
N PHE A 471 5.68 19.87 19.18
CA PHE A 471 4.60 19.54 20.10
C PHE A 471 3.35 20.29 19.66
N GLN A 472 2.28 19.56 19.34
CA GLN A 472 1.01 20.15 18.90
C GLN A 472 -0.09 19.96 19.95
N GLY A 473 -0.95 20.97 20.12
CA GLY A 473 -2.07 20.92 21.04
C GLY A 473 -3.26 20.12 20.49
N VAL A 474 -3.66 20.42 19.26
CA VAL A 474 -4.70 19.67 18.53
C VAL A 474 -4.26 19.43 17.09
N ALA A 475 -4.64 18.28 16.52
CA ALA A 475 -4.52 18.06 15.09
C ALA A 475 -5.45 19.03 14.34
N GLU A 476 -5.09 19.44 13.12
CA GLU A 476 -5.98 20.32 12.37
C GLU A 476 -7.32 19.60 12.13
N PRO A 477 -8.49 20.20 12.44
CA PRO A 477 -9.78 19.55 12.23
C PRO A 477 -9.97 19.22 10.76
N ASP A 478 -10.55 18.06 10.47
CA ASP A 478 -10.85 17.59 9.10
C ASP A 478 -11.68 18.58 8.27
N ASP A 479 -12.29 19.61 8.87
CA ASP A 479 -13.19 20.55 8.20
C ASP A 479 -12.48 21.67 7.40
N PHE A 480 -11.15 21.72 7.40
CA PHE A 480 -10.36 22.82 6.81
C PHE A 480 -9.41 22.38 5.69
N VAL A 481 -8.11 22.31 5.95
CA VAL A 481 -7.06 21.90 5.01
C VAL A 481 -6.45 20.64 5.54
N GLN A 482 -6.15 19.74 4.63
CA GLN A 482 -5.94 18.38 5.01
C GLN A 482 -4.47 18.08 5.10
N CYS A 483 -4.04 18.16 6.36
CA CYS A 483 -2.67 18.44 6.73
C CYS A 483 -1.85 17.16 6.71
N GLN A 484 -0.78 17.12 5.91
CA GLN A 484 0.21 16.03 5.88
C GLN A 484 1.43 16.33 6.78
N SER A 485 1.28 17.29 7.69
CA SER A 485 2.37 17.91 8.47
C SER A 485 3.21 16.91 9.25
N GLN A 486 2.56 16.02 10.00
CA GLN A 486 3.25 15.01 10.80
C GLN A 486 4.16 14.08 9.97
N THR A 487 3.73 13.69 8.77
CA THR A 487 4.52 12.83 7.87
C THR A 487 5.74 13.58 7.37
N ILE A 488 5.53 14.79 6.83
CA ILE A 488 6.60 15.62 6.24
C ILE A 488 7.67 15.96 7.29
N LEU A 489 7.28 16.29 8.52
CA LEU A 489 8.21 16.59 9.61
C LEU A 489 9.01 15.35 10.02
N ARG A 490 8.36 14.18 10.17
CA ARG A 490 9.03 12.92 10.55
C ARG A 490 10.03 12.46 9.48
N ASP A 491 9.71 12.63 8.20
CA ASP A 491 10.59 12.31 7.07
C ASP A 491 11.84 13.22 7.03
N ASN A 492 11.82 14.36 7.73
CA ASN A 492 12.94 15.30 7.87
C ASN A 492 13.63 15.20 9.25
N ASP A 493 13.55 14.04 9.91
CA ASP A 493 14.15 13.77 11.24
C ASP A 493 13.65 14.69 12.37
N ILE A 494 12.44 15.25 12.24
CA ILE A 494 11.79 16.06 13.28
C ILE A 494 10.72 15.20 13.97
N GLN A 495 10.84 15.04 15.28
CA GLN A 495 9.88 14.24 16.06
C GLN A 495 8.61 15.06 16.29
N VAL A 496 7.43 14.45 16.14
CA VAL A 496 6.14 15.13 16.35
C VAL A 496 5.33 14.43 17.42
N PHE A 497 4.92 15.18 18.44
CA PHE A 497 4.16 14.72 19.60
C PHE A 497 2.88 15.55 19.80
N THR A 498 1.84 14.92 20.32
CA THR A 498 0.62 15.63 20.77
C THR A 498 0.69 15.82 22.27
N VAL A 499 0.55 17.06 22.73
CA VAL A 499 0.61 17.37 24.16
C VAL A 499 -0.68 16.94 24.84
N ARG A 500 -0.55 16.29 25.99
CA ARG A 500 -1.68 15.82 26.80
C ARG A 500 -1.47 16.22 28.25
N ASN A 501 -2.57 16.41 28.96
CA ASN A 501 -2.52 16.66 30.38
C ASN A 501 -1.94 15.43 31.10
N PRO A 502 -0.89 15.58 31.94
CA PRO A 502 -0.29 14.48 32.68
C PRO A 502 -1.28 13.79 33.62
N GLN A 503 -2.25 14.53 34.16
CA GLN A 503 -3.29 14.04 35.07
C GLN A 503 -4.55 13.53 34.33
N ASN A 504 -4.54 13.52 32.98
CA ASN A 504 -5.63 13.05 32.13
C ASN A 504 -6.97 13.78 32.37
N ASP A 505 -7.14 14.95 31.76
CA ASP A 505 -8.31 15.84 31.88
C ASP A 505 -9.46 15.51 30.91
N GLY A 506 -9.49 14.30 30.34
CA GLY A 506 -10.50 13.91 29.36
C GLY A 506 -10.44 14.71 28.05
N GLY A 507 -9.26 15.23 27.69
CA GLY A 507 -9.04 15.99 26.45
C GLY A 507 -9.43 17.46 26.57
N GLN A 508 -9.41 18.02 27.77
CA GLN A 508 -9.78 19.43 27.99
C GLN A 508 -8.81 20.37 27.28
N LEU A 509 -7.51 20.07 27.29
CA LEU A 509 -6.50 20.84 26.55
C LEU A 509 -6.83 20.96 25.05
N GLU A 510 -7.22 19.85 24.43
CA GLU A 510 -7.60 19.80 23.01
C GLU A 510 -8.83 20.67 22.73
N LYS A 511 -9.84 20.59 23.61
CA LYS A 511 -11.02 21.44 23.54
C LYS A 511 -10.68 22.92 23.70
N ASP A 512 -9.74 23.26 24.59
CA ASP A 512 -9.29 24.64 24.77
C ASP A 512 -8.50 25.15 23.57
N CYS A 513 -7.64 24.32 22.96
CA CYS A 513 -6.98 24.64 21.69
C CYS A 513 -8.01 24.95 20.59
N LEU A 514 -9.02 24.09 20.42
CA LEU A 514 -10.07 24.29 19.40
C LEU A 514 -10.94 25.51 19.69
N ARG A 515 -11.29 25.74 20.96
CA ARG A 515 -12.10 26.88 21.41
C ARG A 515 -11.39 28.19 21.11
N ILE A 516 -10.10 28.31 21.46
CA ILE A 516 -9.32 29.52 21.20
C ILE A 516 -9.08 29.69 19.70
N ALA A 517 -8.72 28.62 18.98
CA ALA A 517 -8.54 28.67 17.54
C ALA A 517 -9.78 29.25 16.82
N ARG A 518 -10.98 28.84 17.26
CA ARG A 518 -12.28 29.25 16.70
C ARG A 518 -12.87 30.52 17.30
N LYS A 519 -12.14 31.29 18.12
CA LYS A 519 -12.64 32.52 18.79
C LYS A 519 -13.33 33.53 17.85
N GLY A 520 -12.94 33.57 16.57
CA GLY A 520 -13.54 34.42 15.54
C GLY A 520 -14.61 33.76 14.63
N HIS A 521 -14.88 32.48 14.78
CA HIS A 521 -15.81 31.73 13.92
C HIS A 521 -17.19 31.59 14.59
N ALA A 522 -18.27 31.87 13.87
CA ALA A 522 -19.62 31.64 14.36
C ALA A 522 -19.86 30.13 14.59
N PRO A 523 -20.58 29.73 15.65
CA PRO A 523 -20.98 28.33 15.81
C PRO A 523 -21.84 27.92 14.61
N LYS A 524 -21.44 26.84 13.91
CA LYS A 524 -22.33 26.19 12.95
C LYS A 524 -23.43 25.51 13.75
N ASN A 525 -24.67 26.00 13.62
CA ASN A 525 -25.87 25.40 14.20
C ASN A 525 -26.13 24.00 13.67
#